data_AF-A0AAX4ILN8-F1
#
_entry.id   AF-A0AAX4ILN8-F1
#
_cell.length_a   1.000
_cell.length_b   1.000
_cell.length_c   1.000
_cell.angle_alpha   90.00
_cell.angle_beta   90.00
_cell.angle_gamma   90.00
#
_symmetry.space_group_name_H-M   'P 1'
#
loop_
_entity.id
_entity.type
_entity.pdbx_description
1 polymer ?
#
loop_
_entity_poly.entity_id
_entity_poly.type
_entity_poly.pdbx_seq_one_letter_code
_entity_poly.pdbx_strand_id
1 'polypeptide(L)'
;MAFDDKYHDEKAPLSPEETSEDESPVLSRRAISRKHGRQVPLWAFLTSTCVALILAVGFAYTTLRLKNHVRGSDYDFDGYVCAPDEADPEEARARGCVFDTFTMQWYPKDRYSRNESVELMKKFTDMGWPRYFDKEGTRPITDLERAPKKIHILMKEHLWHCGYSVMQTHLWITLGMDPPEAYEHTEHCVMSLLDVIEKNPPPGFNEIKFNTRTSLEPSEYGNVKPYYPCAEKGFACRSDV
;
A
#
# COMPACT_ATOMS: atom_id res chain seq x y z
N MET A 1 -14.15 -21.06 -5.79
CA MET A 1 -15.17 -20.06 -6.11
C MET A 1 -14.86 -19.54 -7.50
N ALA A 2 -15.80 -19.70 -8.42
CA ALA A 2 -15.61 -19.51 -9.86
C ALA A 2 -15.72 -18.04 -10.26
N PHE A 3 -14.81 -17.62 -11.14
CA PHE A 3 -14.82 -16.33 -11.86
C PHE A 3 -15.80 -16.43 -13.03
N ASP A 4 -16.75 -15.50 -13.12
CA ASP A 4 -17.67 -15.39 -14.25
C ASP A 4 -17.22 -14.21 -15.13
N ASP A 5 -16.72 -14.55 -16.31
CA ASP A 5 -16.36 -13.67 -17.42
C ASP A 5 -17.63 -13.39 -18.24
N LYS A 6 -17.96 -12.12 -18.51
CA LYS A 6 -18.95 -11.78 -19.54
C LYS A 6 -18.38 -10.81 -20.57
N TYR A 7 -18.26 -11.39 -21.76
CA TYR A 7 -17.80 -10.87 -23.04
C TYR A 7 -18.96 -10.24 -23.83
N HIS A 8 -18.68 -9.14 -24.56
CA HIS A 8 -19.23 -8.69 -25.86
C HIS A 8 -20.75 -8.47 -26.02
N ASP A 9 -21.28 -7.67 -26.95
CA ASP A 9 -20.80 -6.93 -28.11
C ASP A 9 -21.87 -5.87 -28.46
N GLU A 10 -21.52 -4.88 -29.28
CA GLU A 10 -22.31 -4.39 -30.43
C GLU A 10 -21.89 -2.97 -30.83
N LYS A 11 -21.05 -2.92 -31.87
CA LYS A 11 -21.00 -1.82 -32.83
C LYS A 11 -21.70 -2.28 -34.10
N ALA A 12 -22.52 -1.41 -34.70
CA ALA A 12 -22.68 -1.37 -36.16
C ALA A 12 -23.08 0.05 -36.62
N PRO A 13 -22.37 0.62 -37.61
CA PRO A 13 -22.73 1.83 -38.37
C PRO A 13 -23.35 1.49 -39.74
N LEU A 14 -23.87 2.48 -40.47
CA LEU A 14 -24.18 2.58 -41.93
C LEU A 14 -25.42 3.51 -42.09
N SER A 15 -25.62 4.38 -43.08
CA SER A 15 -24.91 4.87 -44.26
C SER A 15 -25.67 6.14 -44.77
N PRO A 16 -25.16 6.86 -45.80
CA PRO A 16 -25.72 8.10 -46.35
C PRO A 16 -26.56 7.86 -47.64
N GLU A 17 -26.90 8.95 -48.35
CA GLU A 17 -27.60 9.09 -49.67
C GLU A 17 -29.07 9.58 -49.55
N GLU A 18 -29.65 10.46 -50.38
CA GLU A 18 -29.19 11.24 -51.54
C GLU A 18 -30.27 12.30 -51.94
N THR A 19 -29.82 13.36 -52.63
CA THR A 19 -30.48 14.08 -53.75
C THR A 19 -31.81 14.84 -53.61
N SER A 20 -31.82 16.11 -54.05
CA SER A 20 -32.38 16.49 -55.36
C SER A 20 -32.10 17.96 -55.68
N GLU A 21 -31.76 18.18 -56.95
CA GLU A 21 -31.44 19.44 -57.61
C GLU A 21 -32.74 20.14 -58.08
N ASP A 22 -32.73 21.48 -58.16
CA ASP A 22 -33.41 22.14 -59.27
C ASP A 22 -32.79 23.52 -59.61
N GLU A 23 -32.73 23.73 -60.92
CA GLU A 23 -32.25 24.84 -61.75
C GLU A 23 -33.10 26.13 -61.60
N SER A 24 -32.79 27.37 -62.01
CA SER A 24 -31.66 28.11 -62.62
C SER A 24 -31.98 29.65 -62.47
N PRO A 25 -31.50 30.63 -63.27
CA PRO A 25 -30.75 31.77 -62.73
C PRO A 25 -31.42 33.15 -62.99
N VAL A 26 -31.26 34.13 -62.09
CA VAL A 26 -31.58 35.53 -62.42
C VAL A 26 -30.53 36.50 -61.87
N LEU A 27 -29.99 37.28 -62.80
CA LEU A 27 -29.07 38.40 -62.68
C LEU A 27 -29.38 39.41 -61.57
N SER A 28 -28.32 40.11 -61.16
CA SER A 28 -28.29 41.51 -60.69
C SER A 28 -28.15 41.73 -59.17
N ARG A 29 -26.91 41.92 -58.72
CA ARG A 29 -26.37 43.22 -58.28
C ARG A 29 -25.01 43.03 -57.63
N ARG A 30 -23.98 43.70 -58.19
CA ARG A 30 -22.73 43.97 -57.48
C ARG A 30 -23.03 44.86 -56.28
N ALA A 31 -23.05 44.29 -55.07
CA ALA A 31 -22.92 45.02 -53.83
C ALA A 31 -21.46 44.93 -53.38
N ILE A 32 -20.75 46.05 -53.47
CA ILE A 32 -19.41 46.21 -52.90
C ILE A 32 -19.57 46.12 -51.39
N SER A 33 -19.33 44.94 -50.82
CA SER A 33 -19.27 44.73 -49.37
C SER A 33 -18.00 45.39 -48.84
N ARG A 34 -18.15 46.59 -48.27
CA ARG A 34 -17.12 47.20 -47.43
C ARG A 34 -16.85 46.27 -46.24
N LYS A 35 -15.75 45.52 -46.29
CA LYS A 35 -15.18 44.84 -45.12
C LYS A 35 -14.90 45.87 -44.03
N HIS A 36 -15.88 46.10 -43.15
CA HIS A 36 -15.63 46.72 -41.87
C HIS A 36 -14.72 45.76 -41.11
N GLY A 37 -13.44 46.10 -40.99
CA GLY A 37 -12.55 45.44 -40.05
C GLY A 37 -13.18 45.59 -38.68
N ARG A 38 -13.80 44.52 -38.18
CA ARG A 38 -14.35 44.45 -36.83
C ARG A 38 -13.16 44.61 -35.90
N GLN A 39 -12.94 45.83 -35.41
CA GLN A 39 -11.97 46.08 -34.36
C GLN A 39 -12.49 45.35 -33.13
N VAL A 40 -11.87 44.21 -32.82
CA VAL A 40 -12.14 43.47 -31.60
C VAL A 40 -11.72 44.40 -30.46
N PRO A 41 -12.65 44.78 -29.58
CA PRO A 41 -12.34 45.78 -28.59
C PRO A 41 -11.33 45.23 -27.60
N LEU A 42 -10.41 46.08 -27.15
CA LEU A 42 -9.25 45.69 -26.34
C LEU A 42 -9.66 44.99 -25.03
N TRP A 43 -10.86 45.29 -24.50
CA TRP A 43 -11.42 44.62 -23.34
C TRP A 43 -11.72 43.12 -23.58
N ALA A 44 -12.04 42.71 -24.81
CA ALA A 44 -12.29 41.30 -25.14
C ALA A 44 -11.00 40.46 -25.13
N PHE A 45 -9.86 41.08 -25.46
CA PHE A 45 -8.55 40.45 -25.28
C PHE A 45 -8.19 40.32 -23.81
N LEU A 46 -8.39 41.39 -23.03
CA LEU A 46 -8.11 41.39 -21.59
C LEU A 46 -8.95 40.34 -20.84
N THR A 47 -10.25 40.24 -21.12
CA THR A 47 -11.11 39.24 -20.50
C THR A 47 -10.71 37.82 -20.90
N SER A 48 -10.40 37.59 -22.17
CA SER A 48 -9.91 36.28 -22.65
C SER A 48 -8.60 35.88 -21.97
N THR A 49 -7.64 36.80 -21.84
CA THR A 49 -6.36 36.53 -21.16
C THR A 49 -6.55 36.24 -19.67
N CYS A 50 -7.45 36.96 -18.99
CA CYS A 50 -7.73 36.71 -17.58
C CYS A 50 -8.37 35.34 -17.37
N VAL A 51 -9.33 34.95 -18.20
CA VAL A 51 -9.97 33.62 -18.13
C VAL A 51 -8.94 32.52 -18.41
N ALA A 52 -8.09 32.68 -19.42
CA ALA A 52 -7.04 31.73 -19.74
C ALA A 52 -6.03 31.56 -18.58
N LEU A 53 -5.65 32.66 -17.91
CA LEU A 53 -4.77 32.61 -16.74
C LEU A 53 -5.44 31.92 -15.55
N ILE A 54 -6.71 32.19 -15.28
CA ILE A 54 -7.45 31.52 -14.19
C ILE A 54 -7.54 30.02 -14.45
N LEU A 55 -7.83 29.61 -15.69
CA LEU A 55 -7.87 28.19 -16.08
C LEU A 55 -6.48 27.54 -15.98
N ALA A 56 -5.42 28.21 -16.42
CA ALA A 56 -4.05 27.70 -16.31
C ALA A 56 -3.60 27.54 -14.85
N VAL A 57 -3.91 28.51 -13.99
CA VAL A 57 -3.63 28.44 -12.55
C VAL A 57 -4.47 27.36 -11.88
N GLY A 58 -5.76 27.24 -12.22
CA GLY A 58 -6.62 26.16 -11.73
C GLY A 58 -6.14 24.77 -12.16
N PHE A 59 -5.69 24.62 -13.40
CA PHE A 59 -5.10 23.38 -13.91
C PHE A 59 -3.76 23.05 -13.22
N ALA A 60 -2.88 24.05 -13.04
CA ALA A 60 -1.64 23.87 -12.29
C ALA A 60 -1.91 23.50 -10.81
N TYR A 61 -2.88 24.14 -10.18
CA TYR A 61 -3.26 23.85 -8.79
C TYR A 61 -3.85 22.45 -8.64
N THR A 62 -4.75 22.04 -9.55
CA THR A 62 -5.35 20.70 -9.54
C THR A 62 -4.33 19.62 -9.83
N THR A 63 -3.42 19.82 -10.80
CA THR A 63 -2.33 18.86 -11.08
C THR A 63 -1.34 18.74 -9.92
N LEU A 64 -0.97 19.85 -9.26
CA LEU A 64 -0.15 19.83 -8.05
C LEU A 64 -0.86 19.16 -6.87
N ARG A 65 -2.15 19.43 -6.67
CA ARG A 65 -2.98 18.74 -5.67
C ARG A 65 -3.13 17.25 -5.97
N LEU A 66 -3.35 16.85 -7.22
CA LEU A 66 -3.42 15.44 -7.61
C LEU A 66 -2.08 14.74 -7.38
N LYS A 67 -0.96 15.38 -7.76
CA LYS A 67 0.39 14.85 -7.53
C LYS A 67 0.73 14.74 -6.05
N ASN A 68 0.24 15.66 -5.21
CA ASN A 68 0.40 15.59 -3.76
C ASN A 68 -0.55 14.57 -3.11
N HIS A 69 -1.76 14.38 -3.65
CA HIS A 69 -2.71 13.38 -3.17
C HIS A 69 -2.28 11.95 -3.55
N VAL A 70 -1.62 11.77 -4.69
CA VAL A 70 -0.97 10.51 -5.09
C VAL A 70 0.34 10.29 -4.31
N ARG A 71 0.94 11.33 -3.74
CA ARG A 71 2.10 11.23 -2.84
C ARG A 71 1.74 10.92 -1.39
N GLY A 72 0.46 10.73 -1.05
CA GLY A 72 0.07 10.14 0.21
C GLY A 72 0.50 8.67 0.21
N SER A 73 1.55 8.36 0.99
CA SER A 73 2.25 7.07 1.11
C SER A 73 1.61 5.90 0.35
N ASP A 74 2.10 5.66 -0.87
CA ASP A 74 1.85 4.44 -1.62
C ASP A 74 2.71 3.35 -0.93
N TYR A 75 2.22 2.86 0.21
CA TYR A 75 2.79 1.64 0.80
C TYR A 75 2.41 0.53 -0.16
N ASP A 76 3.42 0.02 -0.88
CA ASP A 76 3.27 -1.09 -1.79
C ASP A 76 3.29 -2.38 -0.96
N PHE A 77 2.10 -2.79 -0.52
CA PHE A 77 1.92 -4.02 0.23
C PHE A 77 2.07 -5.27 -0.66
N ASP A 78 2.38 -5.15 -1.95
CA ASP A 78 2.63 -6.31 -2.82
C ASP A 78 4.14 -6.70 -2.83
N GLY A 79 5.02 -5.83 -2.31
CA GLY A 79 6.48 -5.93 -2.42
C GLY A 79 7.22 -6.67 -1.31
N TYR A 80 6.53 -7.27 -0.34
CA TYR A 80 7.20 -7.92 0.79
C TYR A 80 7.70 -9.34 0.48
N VAL A 81 7.05 -10.05 -0.44
CA VAL A 81 7.50 -11.37 -0.90
C VAL A 81 8.54 -11.20 -2.00
N CYS A 82 9.78 -11.61 -1.73
CA CYS A 82 10.87 -11.51 -2.71
C CYS A 82 10.88 -12.69 -3.70
N ALA A 83 10.52 -13.88 -3.23
CA ALA A 83 10.37 -15.09 -4.05
C ALA A 83 9.26 -15.98 -3.46
N PRO A 84 8.62 -16.84 -4.27
CA PRO A 84 7.69 -17.85 -3.76
C PRO A 84 8.35 -18.73 -2.70
N ASP A 85 7.60 -19.18 -1.68
CA ASP A 85 8.18 -19.98 -0.56
C ASP A 85 8.95 -21.23 -1.04
N GLU A 86 8.48 -21.89 -2.09
CA GLU A 86 9.10 -23.11 -2.67
C GLU A 86 10.03 -22.78 -3.86
N ALA A 87 10.49 -21.53 -3.97
CA ALA A 87 11.48 -21.15 -4.95
C ALA A 87 12.79 -21.93 -4.75
N ASP A 88 13.47 -22.20 -5.85
CA ASP A 88 14.82 -22.76 -5.79
C ASP A 88 15.74 -21.79 -5.02
N PRO A 89 16.45 -22.24 -3.96
CA PRO A 89 17.25 -21.34 -3.12
C PRO A 89 18.37 -20.62 -3.88
N GLU A 90 18.96 -21.26 -4.90
CA GLU A 90 19.98 -20.65 -5.72
C GLU A 90 19.39 -19.52 -6.57
N GLU A 91 18.21 -19.74 -7.18
CA GLU A 91 17.49 -18.72 -7.93
C GLU A 91 17.03 -17.55 -7.05
N ALA A 92 16.46 -17.83 -5.87
CA ALA A 92 15.99 -16.80 -4.94
C ALA A 92 17.15 -15.90 -4.46
N ARG A 93 18.30 -16.50 -4.11
CA ARG A 93 19.50 -15.74 -3.74
C ARG A 93 20.05 -14.94 -4.92
N ALA A 94 20.03 -15.48 -6.14
CA ALA A 94 20.45 -14.77 -7.35
C ALA A 94 19.57 -13.53 -7.63
N ARG A 95 18.30 -13.56 -7.22
CA ARG A 95 17.36 -12.42 -7.27
C ARG A 95 17.54 -11.41 -6.13
N GLY A 96 18.48 -11.66 -5.21
CA GLY A 96 18.72 -10.78 -4.07
C GLY A 96 17.76 -11.01 -2.90
N CYS A 97 17.21 -12.22 -2.76
CA CYS A 97 16.40 -12.62 -1.61
C CYS A 97 17.25 -13.28 -0.51
N VAL A 98 16.76 -13.25 0.72
CA VAL A 98 17.27 -14.03 1.86
C VAL A 98 16.12 -14.80 2.48
N PHE A 99 16.38 -16.07 2.82
CA PHE A 99 15.40 -16.90 3.49
C PHE A 99 15.40 -16.61 4.99
N ASP A 100 14.23 -16.26 5.51
CA ASP A 100 13.95 -16.18 6.92
C ASP A 100 13.55 -17.57 7.41
N THR A 101 14.44 -18.22 8.17
CA THR A 101 14.15 -19.56 8.68
C THR A 101 13.04 -19.59 9.72
N PHE A 102 12.63 -18.47 10.32
CA PHE A 102 11.61 -18.43 11.35
C PHE A 102 10.21 -18.11 10.82
N THR A 103 10.10 -17.23 9.82
CA THR A 103 8.84 -17.03 9.08
C THR A 103 8.68 -17.97 7.90
N MET A 104 9.76 -18.65 7.49
CA MET A 104 9.82 -19.54 6.32
C MET A 104 9.49 -18.84 5.00
N GLN A 105 9.91 -17.59 4.88
CA GLN A 105 9.65 -16.74 3.71
C GLN A 105 10.93 -16.16 3.11
N TRP A 106 10.85 -15.80 1.83
CA TRP A 106 11.91 -15.09 1.13
C TRP A 106 11.67 -13.59 1.19
N TYR A 107 12.58 -12.86 1.82
CA TYR A 107 12.53 -11.40 1.91
C TYR A 107 13.60 -10.72 1.06
N PRO A 108 13.37 -9.45 0.64
CA PRO A 108 14.39 -8.65 -0.01
C PRO A 108 15.61 -8.50 0.90
N LYS A 109 16.81 -8.79 0.37
CA LYS A 109 18.05 -8.81 1.15
C LYS A 109 18.34 -7.48 1.84
N ASP A 110 18.05 -6.36 1.17
CA ASP A 110 18.26 -5.01 1.70
C ASP A 110 17.41 -4.72 2.94
N ARG A 111 16.18 -5.25 3.00
CA ARG A 111 15.28 -5.12 4.16
C ARG A 111 15.65 -6.08 5.29
N TYR A 112 15.92 -7.33 4.94
CA TYR A 112 16.20 -8.38 5.91
C TYR A 112 17.59 -8.24 6.56
N SER A 113 18.59 -7.75 5.82
CA SER A 113 19.97 -7.61 6.30
C SER A 113 20.21 -6.37 7.17
N ARG A 114 19.18 -5.56 7.44
CA ARG A 114 19.29 -4.43 8.37
C ARG A 114 19.60 -4.95 9.78
N ASN A 115 20.48 -4.25 10.49
CA ASN A 115 20.93 -4.68 11.82
C ASN A 115 19.75 -4.90 12.77
N GLU A 116 18.77 -4.00 12.75
CA GLU A 116 17.57 -4.06 13.58
C GLU A 116 16.75 -5.33 13.31
N SER A 117 16.59 -5.71 12.03
CA SER A 117 15.88 -6.92 11.60
C SER A 117 16.65 -8.18 12.02
N VAL A 118 17.98 -8.19 11.83
CA VAL A 118 18.86 -9.31 12.22
C VAL A 118 18.89 -9.49 13.74
N GLU A 119 18.94 -8.40 14.51
CA GLU A 119 18.91 -8.44 15.97
C GLU A 119 17.57 -8.93 16.49
N LEU A 120 16.46 -8.49 15.89
CA LEU A 120 15.14 -9.03 16.22
C LEU A 120 15.10 -10.53 15.93
N MET A 121 15.56 -10.96 14.76
CA MET A 121 15.57 -12.37 14.37
C MET A 121 16.32 -13.25 15.37
N LYS A 122 17.54 -12.85 15.75
CA LYS A 122 18.37 -13.62 16.68
C LYS A 122 17.68 -13.90 18.01
N LYS A 123 16.90 -12.94 18.54
CA LYS A 123 16.13 -13.12 19.78
C LYS A 123 15.16 -14.31 19.71
N PHE A 124 14.70 -14.66 18.51
CA PHE A 124 13.72 -15.72 18.27
C PHE A 124 14.35 -17.00 17.71
N THR A 125 15.40 -16.93 16.89
CA THR A 125 16.03 -18.14 16.33
C THR A 125 16.95 -18.86 17.30
N ASP A 126 17.58 -18.13 18.23
CA ASP A 126 18.59 -18.70 19.15
C ASP A 126 18.00 -19.73 20.13
N MET A 127 16.67 -19.82 20.24
CA MET A 127 15.98 -20.83 21.04
C MET A 127 16.02 -22.25 20.45
N GLY A 128 16.29 -22.38 19.14
CA GLY A 128 16.32 -23.66 18.43
C GLY A 128 14.93 -24.28 18.23
N TRP A 129 14.55 -24.50 16.97
CA TRP A 129 13.21 -24.97 16.61
C TRP A 129 13.26 -26.24 15.77
N PRO A 130 12.89 -27.41 16.33
CA PRO A 130 12.88 -28.66 15.58
C PRO A 130 11.63 -28.75 14.69
N ARG A 131 11.83 -29.17 13.45
CA ARG A 131 10.79 -29.23 12.41
C ARG A 131 10.82 -30.57 11.69
N TYR A 132 9.66 -31.04 11.26
CA TYR A 132 9.50 -32.41 10.81
C TYR A 132 8.63 -32.52 9.55
N PHE A 133 8.90 -33.54 8.75
CA PHE A 133 8.04 -33.91 7.61
C PHE A 133 6.79 -34.69 8.05
N ASP A 134 6.77 -35.21 9.27
CA ASP A 134 5.69 -36.04 9.84
C ASP A 134 5.22 -35.50 11.19
N LYS A 135 3.98 -35.85 11.56
CA LYS A 135 3.35 -35.41 12.81
C LYS A 135 3.99 -36.08 14.02
N GLU A 136 4.55 -37.27 13.85
CA GLU A 136 5.16 -38.08 14.90
C GLU A 136 6.55 -37.56 15.31
N GLY A 137 7.12 -36.62 14.56
CA GLY A 137 8.40 -36.00 14.87
C GLY A 137 9.61 -36.90 14.60
N THR A 138 9.49 -37.84 13.66
CA THR A 138 10.51 -38.87 13.41
C THR A 138 11.44 -38.55 12.24
N ARG A 139 11.02 -37.66 11.33
CA ARG A 139 11.78 -37.24 10.14
C ARG A 139 12.11 -35.76 10.24
N PRO A 140 13.23 -35.40 10.89
CA PRO A 140 13.63 -34.01 11.05
C PRO A 140 14.00 -33.39 9.69
N ILE A 141 13.71 -32.10 9.56
CA ILE A 141 14.09 -31.28 8.41
C ILE A 141 15.44 -30.62 8.71
N THR A 142 16.44 -30.90 7.89
CA THR A 142 17.78 -30.32 8.02
C THR A 142 18.04 -29.16 7.06
N ASP A 143 17.35 -29.14 5.92
CA ASP A 143 17.40 -28.07 4.93
C ASP A 143 16.03 -27.37 4.88
N LEU A 144 15.95 -26.20 5.50
CA LEU A 144 14.72 -25.44 5.62
C LEU A 144 14.39 -24.62 4.38
N GLU A 145 15.41 -24.22 3.62
CA GLU A 145 15.22 -23.45 2.39
C GLU A 145 14.58 -24.33 1.29
N ARG A 146 14.74 -25.66 1.39
CA ARG A 146 14.11 -26.64 0.51
C ARG A 146 12.94 -27.38 1.15
N ALA A 147 12.48 -26.94 2.32
CA ALA A 147 11.34 -27.55 2.97
C ALA A 147 10.05 -27.26 2.18
N PRO A 148 9.10 -28.21 2.10
CA PRO A 148 7.79 -27.94 1.51
C PRO A 148 7.02 -26.91 2.36
N LYS A 149 6.03 -26.22 1.79
CA LYS A 149 5.18 -25.29 2.57
C LYS A 149 4.48 -25.93 3.78
N LYS A 150 4.20 -27.22 3.68
CA LYS A 150 3.50 -27.98 4.73
C LYS A 150 4.50 -28.81 5.52
N ILE A 151 4.86 -28.30 6.69
CA ILE A 151 5.72 -28.98 7.67
C ILE A 151 5.02 -29.10 9.01
N HIS A 152 5.54 -29.97 9.87
CA HIS A 152 5.10 -30.10 11.24
C HIS A 152 6.05 -29.35 12.17
N ILE A 153 5.47 -28.38 12.88
CA ILE A 153 6.15 -27.56 13.90
C ILE A 153 5.52 -27.79 15.26
N LEU A 154 6.26 -27.43 16.31
CA LEU A 154 5.70 -27.40 17.66
C LEU A 154 4.69 -26.25 17.77
N MET A 155 3.58 -26.45 18.52
CA MET A 155 2.67 -25.34 18.84
C MET A 155 3.40 -24.21 19.56
N LYS A 156 4.40 -24.54 20.39
CA LYS A 156 5.29 -23.54 21.00
C LYS A 156 5.95 -22.67 19.93
N GLU A 157 6.55 -23.27 18.91
CA GLU A 157 7.18 -22.53 17.81
C GLU A 157 6.17 -21.62 17.10
N HIS A 158 4.98 -22.13 16.79
CA HIS A 158 3.92 -21.36 16.14
C HIS A 158 3.56 -20.08 16.93
N LEU A 159 3.39 -20.17 18.25
CA LEU A 159 3.07 -18.99 19.08
C LEU A 159 4.23 -17.99 19.14
N TRP A 160 5.47 -18.48 19.17
CA TRP A 160 6.64 -17.61 19.14
C TRP A 160 6.80 -16.94 17.76
N HIS A 161 6.48 -17.64 16.68
CA HIS A 161 6.38 -17.09 15.33
C HIS A 161 5.33 -15.97 15.27
N CYS A 162 4.13 -16.19 15.81
CA CYS A 162 3.10 -15.13 15.86
C CYS A 162 3.59 -13.87 16.59
N GLY A 163 4.29 -14.03 17.72
CA GLY A 163 4.88 -12.90 18.44
C GLY A 163 5.96 -12.18 17.62
N TYR A 164 6.81 -12.94 16.94
CA TYR A 164 7.84 -12.41 16.05
C TYR A 164 7.26 -11.64 14.86
N SER A 165 6.32 -12.21 14.11
CA SER A 165 5.74 -11.57 12.91
C SER A 165 5.08 -10.23 13.24
N VAL A 166 4.41 -10.12 14.41
CA VAL A 166 3.86 -8.84 14.88
C VAL A 166 4.97 -7.81 15.16
N MET A 167 6.06 -8.22 15.83
CA MET A 167 7.21 -7.35 16.10
C MET A 167 7.93 -6.93 14.82
N GLN A 168 8.14 -7.86 13.89
CA GLN A 168 8.80 -7.62 12.61
C GLN A 168 7.97 -6.66 11.75
N THR A 169 6.65 -6.84 11.71
CA THR A 169 5.71 -5.94 11.03
C THR A 169 5.82 -4.52 11.55
N HIS A 170 5.78 -4.34 12.88
CA HIS A 170 5.94 -3.01 13.47
C HIS A 170 7.33 -2.42 13.19
N LEU A 171 8.39 -3.23 13.29
CA LEU A 171 9.75 -2.78 13.00
C LEU A 171 9.88 -2.31 11.55
N TRP A 172 9.38 -3.06 10.57
CA TRP A 172 9.49 -2.70 9.16
C TRP A 172 8.78 -1.39 8.85
N ILE A 173 7.57 -1.20 9.39
CA ILE A 173 6.81 0.05 9.25
C ILE A 173 7.58 1.24 9.86
N THR A 174 8.17 1.09 11.05
CA THR A 174 8.93 2.19 11.70
C THR A 174 10.21 2.56 10.95
N LEU A 175 10.76 1.62 10.18
CA LEU A 175 11.91 1.84 9.30
C LEU A 175 11.52 2.40 7.92
N GLY A 176 10.22 2.66 7.68
CA GLY A 176 9.70 3.15 6.40
C GLY A 176 9.69 2.08 5.30
N MET A 177 9.61 0.81 5.68
CA MET A 177 9.50 -0.33 4.77
C MET A 177 8.06 -0.86 4.77
N ASP A 178 7.62 -1.46 3.66
CA ASP A 178 6.34 -2.19 3.63
C ASP A 178 6.40 -3.34 4.64
N PRO A 179 5.29 -3.72 5.30
CA PRO A 179 5.27 -4.81 6.27
C PRO A 179 5.60 -6.16 5.60
N PRO A 180 6.18 -7.12 6.35
CA PRO A 180 6.67 -8.40 5.83
C PRO A 180 5.56 -9.40 5.47
N GLU A 181 4.30 -9.10 5.82
CA GLU A 181 3.16 -10.00 5.66
C GLU A 181 1.87 -9.21 5.40
N ALA A 182 0.86 -9.89 4.83
CA ALA A 182 -0.48 -9.34 4.69
C ALA A 182 -1.17 -9.11 6.04
N TYR A 183 -2.12 -8.18 6.05
CA TYR A 183 -2.87 -7.82 7.26
C TYR A 183 -3.63 -9.02 7.86
N GLU A 184 -4.18 -9.90 7.03
CA GLU A 184 -4.89 -11.10 7.46
C GLU A 184 -3.98 -12.04 8.25
N HIS A 185 -2.68 -12.10 7.92
CA HIS A 185 -1.71 -12.88 8.68
C HIS A 185 -1.46 -12.23 10.06
N THR A 186 -1.33 -10.90 10.11
CA THR A 186 -1.21 -10.15 11.36
C THR A 186 -2.42 -10.37 12.27
N GLU A 187 -3.64 -10.32 11.72
CA GLU A 187 -4.87 -10.61 12.47
C GLU A 187 -4.87 -12.04 13.02
N HIS A 188 -4.51 -13.03 12.18
CA HIS A 188 -4.39 -14.42 12.61
C HIS A 188 -3.42 -14.59 13.79
N CYS A 189 -2.23 -13.98 13.71
CA CYS A 189 -1.22 -14.06 14.76
C CYS A 189 -1.73 -13.45 16.07
N VAL A 190 -2.28 -12.23 16.02
CA VAL A 190 -2.77 -11.53 17.21
C VAL A 190 -3.92 -12.31 17.85
N MET A 191 -4.90 -12.75 17.05
CA MET A 191 -6.06 -13.47 17.59
C MET A 191 -5.68 -14.85 18.13
N SER A 192 -4.70 -15.53 17.53
CA SER A 192 -4.18 -16.80 18.05
C SER A 192 -3.49 -16.61 19.40
N LEU A 193 -2.69 -15.55 19.56
CA LEU A 193 -2.06 -15.23 20.85
C LEU A 193 -3.09 -14.92 21.94
N LEU A 194 -4.11 -14.12 21.60
CA LEU A 194 -5.20 -13.81 22.51
C LEU A 194 -6.01 -15.06 22.91
N ASP A 195 -6.30 -15.94 21.95
CA ASP A 195 -7.00 -17.20 22.22
C ASP A 195 -6.21 -18.10 23.20
N VAL A 196 -4.88 -18.15 23.09
CA VAL A 196 -4.06 -18.88 24.06
C VAL A 196 -4.14 -18.26 25.46
N ILE A 197 -4.14 -16.93 25.56
CA ILE A 197 -4.27 -16.21 26.82
C ILE A 197 -5.63 -16.46 27.45
N GLU A 198 -6.72 -16.39 26.68
CA GLU A 198 -8.08 -16.67 27.16
C GLU A 198 -8.23 -18.13 27.64
N LYS A 199 -7.61 -19.09 26.95
CA LYS A 199 -7.62 -20.50 27.34
C LYS A 199 -6.72 -20.80 28.54
N ASN A 200 -5.65 -20.03 28.74
CA ASN A 200 -4.65 -20.22 29.79
C ASN A 200 -4.37 -18.88 30.48
N PRO A 201 -5.36 -18.33 31.22
CA PRO A 201 -5.26 -16.99 31.75
C PRO A 201 -4.12 -16.89 32.78
N PRO A 202 -3.25 -15.87 32.70
CA PRO A 202 -2.23 -15.66 33.72
C PRO A 202 -2.85 -15.33 35.09
N PRO A 203 -2.09 -15.48 36.19
CA PRO A 203 -2.56 -15.06 37.51
C PRO A 203 -3.02 -13.59 37.51
N GLY A 204 -4.21 -13.34 38.05
CA GLY A 204 -4.79 -12.01 38.13
C GLY A 204 -5.32 -11.46 36.80
N PHE A 205 -5.58 -12.31 35.79
CA PHE A 205 -6.09 -11.89 34.47
C PHE A 205 -7.34 -11.00 34.53
N ASN A 206 -8.27 -11.29 35.46
CA ASN A 206 -9.50 -10.54 35.65
C ASN A 206 -9.40 -9.44 36.73
N GLU A 207 -8.21 -9.19 37.25
CA GLU A 207 -8.03 -8.11 38.22
C GLU A 207 -8.02 -6.75 37.50
N ILE A 208 -8.70 -5.77 38.08
CA ILE A 208 -8.66 -4.40 37.59
C ILE A 208 -7.24 -3.85 37.82
N LYS A 209 -6.52 -3.56 36.72
CA LYS A 209 -5.21 -2.93 36.76
C LYS A 209 -5.32 -1.45 36.38
N PHE A 210 -4.44 -0.63 36.98
CA PHE A 210 -4.29 0.76 36.59
C PHE A 210 -3.60 0.85 35.22
N ASN A 211 -4.23 1.50 34.25
CA ASN A 211 -3.64 1.74 32.94
C ASN A 211 -2.68 2.93 33.02
N THR A 212 -1.38 2.66 33.23
CA THR A 212 -0.35 3.66 32.97
C THR A 212 -0.26 3.85 31.47
N ARG A 213 -0.97 4.84 30.92
CA ARG A 213 -0.55 5.40 29.64
C ARG A 213 0.88 5.90 29.89
N THR A 214 1.86 5.28 29.26
CA THR A 214 3.20 5.85 29.17
C THR A 214 3.03 7.20 28.48
N SER A 215 2.81 8.25 29.27
CA SER A 215 3.17 9.59 28.86
C SER A 215 4.67 9.50 28.67
N LEU A 216 5.10 9.23 27.45
CA LEU A 216 6.46 9.55 27.04
C LEU A 216 6.62 11.02 27.39
N GLU A 217 7.20 11.33 28.54
CA GLU A 217 7.69 12.67 28.82
C GLU A 217 8.60 13.00 27.64
N PRO A 218 8.31 14.03 26.83
CA PRO A 218 9.01 14.30 25.58
C PRO A 218 10.49 14.68 25.73
N SER A 219 11.08 14.50 26.91
CA SER A 219 12.41 15.00 27.26
C SER A 219 13.55 14.09 26.80
N GLU A 220 13.32 12.79 26.57
CA GLU A 220 14.40 11.84 26.24
C GLU A 220 14.56 11.52 24.75
N TYR A 221 13.54 11.77 23.93
CA TYR A 221 13.65 11.68 22.49
C TYR A 221 13.25 13.02 21.91
N GLY A 222 14.13 13.63 21.12
CA GLY A 222 13.89 14.86 20.36
C GLY A 222 12.81 14.67 19.30
N ASN A 223 11.60 14.31 19.74
CA ASN A 223 10.39 14.28 18.96
C ASN A 223 10.12 15.71 18.55
N VAL A 224 10.43 16.03 17.30
CA VAL A 224 9.83 17.18 16.62
C VAL A 224 8.33 16.94 16.69
N LYS A 225 7.66 17.56 17.68
CA LYS A 225 6.20 17.52 17.76
C LYS A 225 5.69 17.98 16.40
N PRO A 226 4.87 17.20 15.69
CA PRO A 226 4.23 17.72 14.50
C PRO A 226 3.47 18.98 14.92
N TYR A 227 3.75 20.09 14.25
CA TYR A 227 3.05 21.34 14.49
C TYR A 227 1.60 21.14 14.05
N TYR A 228 0.72 20.84 14.99
CA TYR A 228 -0.72 20.85 14.79
C TYR A 228 -1.23 22.24 15.21
N PRO A 229 -1.58 23.14 14.27
CA PRO A 229 -2.16 24.43 14.62
C PRO A 229 -3.61 24.22 15.09
N CYS A 230 -3.79 23.69 16.30
CA CYS A 230 -5.10 23.59 16.94
C CYS A 230 -5.28 24.82 17.83
N ALA A 231 -5.55 25.96 17.21
CA ALA A 231 -6.00 27.15 17.91
C ALA A 231 -7.52 27.04 18.15
N GLU A 232 -7.86 26.87 19.42
CA GLU A 232 -9.16 27.11 20.03
C GLU A 232 -10.31 26.11 19.77
N LYS A 233 -10.73 25.52 20.90
CA LYS A 233 -11.99 24.80 21.17
C LYS A 233 -12.11 23.38 20.60
N GLY A 234 -11.61 22.46 21.42
CA GLY A 234 -12.26 21.18 21.75
C GLY A 234 -12.94 20.43 20.61
N PHE A 235 -12.29 19.34 20.21
CA PHE A 235 -12.69 18.24 19.31
C PHE A 235 -12.07 18.26 17.90
N ALA A 236 -11.25 17.22 17.67
CA ALA A 236 -10.64 16.73 16.44
C ALA A 236 -9.77 17.71 15.63
N CYS A 237 -8.46 17.67 15.87
CA CYS A 237 -7.47 18.21 14.92
C CYS A 237 -7.56 17.37 13.62
N ARG A 238 -7.80 18.01 12.47
CA ARG A 238 -7.60 17.41 11.15
C ARG A 238 -6.12 17.56 10.77
N SER A 239 -5.53 16.50 10.22
CA SER A 239 -4.25 16.61 9.52
C SER A 239 -4.53 17.30 8.19
N ASP A 240 -4.12 18.55 8.05
CA ASP A 240 -4.09 19.16 6.72
C ASP A 240 -2.91 18.56 5.95
N VAL A 241 -3.22 18.07 4.74
CA VAL A 241 -2.28 17.54 3.73
C VAL A 241 -1.60 18.68 2.98
#